data_AF-A0A7X3ZE34-F1
#
_entry.id   AF-A0A7X3ZE34-F1
#
_cell.length_a   1.000
_cell.length_b   1.000
_cell.length_c   1.000
_cell.angle_alpha   90.00
_cell.angle_beta   90.00
_cell.angle_gamma   90.00
#
_symmetry.space_group_name_H-M   'P 1'
#
loop_
_entity.id
_entity.type
_entity.pdbx_description
1 polymer ?
#
loop_
_entity_poly.entity_id
_entity_poly.type
_entity_poly.pdbx_seq_one_letter_code
_entity_poly.pdbx_strand_id
1 'polypeptide(L)'
;MPKPKIMFYHDGRHPLIYMYEPPMQKEEYEQGVDELLGTPVEAIMFCLGDGRTVLHDTEVGELWGHNMKRWPHLIFRRAHQNARDLIRKGHDPLRLICDRAHQYGKQVYPTLLVQQGRGPREEDVRCSDFRFDNAHLEIGAQDGVPDDYPGYTCLDFKHKEVRDERFALIAETLKKYPVDGFELQMNYQPYYFHPDEVDAGREIMTEWVH
;
A
#
# COMPACT_ATOMS: atom_id res chain seq x y z
N MET A 1 -19.10 -8.54 30.80
CA MET A 1 -19.04 -7.72 29.57
C MET A 1 -18.07 -8.40 28.61
N PRO A 2 -18.35 -8.47 27.30
CA PRO A 2 -17.39 -9.01 26.34
C PRO A 2 -16.13 -8.13 26.33
N LYS A 3 -14.94 -8.75 26.30
CA LYS A 3 -13.68 -8.01 26.19
C LYS A 3 -13.59 -7.44 24.76
N PRO A 4 -13.33 -6.13 24.58
CA PRO A 4 -13.19 -5.57 23.24
C PRO A 4 -11.98 -6.20 22.54
N LYS A 5 -12.15 -6.48 21.25
CA LYS A 5 -11.04 -6.88 20.39
C LYS A 5 -10.35 -5.65 19.85
N ILE A 6 -9.02 -5.61 19.93
CA ILE A 6 -8.23 -4.47 19.45
C ILE A 6 -7.46 -4.90 18.22
N MET A 7 -7.67 -4.15 17.14
CA MET A 7 -6.90 -4.25 15.92
C MET A 7 -6.07 -2.97 15.77
N PHE A 8 -4.81 -3.09 15.37
CA PHE A 8 -3.88 -1.97 15.33
C PHE A 8 -3.41 -1.71 13.90
N TYR A 9 -3.64 -0.50 13.40
CA TYR A 9 -3.10 -0.06 12.11
C TYR A 9 -1.62 0.29 12.27
N HIS A 10 -0.78 -0.41 11.52
CA HIS A 10 0.64 -0.20 11.48
C HIS A 10 1.05 0.26 10.06
N ASP A 11 1.49 1.52 9.94
CA ASP A 11 1.79 2.15 8.65
C ASP A 11 2.97 1.52 7.89
N GLY A 12 3.79 0.68 8.54
CA GLY A 12 4.88 -0.07 7.91
C GLY A 12 6.06 0.79 7.41
N ARG A 13 5.86 2.11 7.30
CA ARG A 13 6.82 3.08 6.77
C ARG A 13 7.35 3.98 7.87
N HIS A 14 6.53 4.92 8.33
CA HIS A 14 6.93 5.97 9.27
C HIS A 14 7.41 5.41 10.62
N PRO A 15 6.69 4.46 11.28
CA PRO A 15 7.14 3.90 12.55
C PRO A 15 8.14 2.75 12.39
N LEU A 16 8.48 2.34 11.16
CA LEU A 16 9.28 1.13 10.92
C LEU A 16 10.42 1.39 9.92
N ILE A 17 10.21 1.14 8.62
CA ILE A 17 11.33 1.10 7.66
C ILE A 17 12.08 2.45 7.52
N TYR A 18 11.43 3.57 7.85
CA TYR A 18 12.03 4.90 7.83
C TYR A 18 12.98 5.17 9.01
N MET A 19 12.86 4.39 10.08
CA MET A 19 13.57 4.61 11.34
C MET A 19 14.98 4.01 11.35
N TYR A 20 15.32 3.17 10.35
CA TYR A 20 16.58 2.41 10.32
C TYR A 20 17.52 2.86 9.20
N GLU A 21 18.82 2.90 9.50
CA GLU A 21 19.87 3.10 8.51
C GLU A 21 20.09 1.82 7.68
N PRO A 22 20.39 1.94 6.38
CA PRO A 22 20.80 0.78 5.59
C PRO A 22 22.20 0.26 5.95
N PRO A 23 22.41 -1.07 5.98
CA PRO A 23 21.41 -2.11 5.73
C PRO A 23 20.62 -2.45 7.00
N MET A 24 19.28 -2.37 6.91
CA MET A 24 18.37 -2.88 7.93
C MET A 24 18.49 -4.40 8.10
N GLN A 25 18.42 -4.86 9.34
CA GLN A 25 18.41 -6.28 9.72
C GLN A 25 16.98 -6.81 9.76
N LYS A 26 16.84 -8.13 9.67
CA LYS A 26 15.54 -8.81 9.74
C LYS A 26 14.82 -8.47 11.07
N GLU A 27 15.54 -8.55 12.18
CA GLU A 27 15.03 -8.36 13.54
C GLU A 27 14.54 -6.92 13.77
N GLU A 28 15.11 -5.96 13.04
CA GLU A 28 14.65 -4.57 13.02
C GLU A 28 13.30 -4.44 12.29
N TYR A 29 13.06 -5.25 11.25
CA TYR A 29 11.76 -5.24 10.54
C TYR A 29 10.68 -5.96 11.34
N GLU A 30 11.06 -7.01 12.08
CA GLU A 30 10.19 -7.70 13.03
C GLU A 30 9.69 -6.79 14.16
N GLN A 31 10.29 -5.60 14.37
CA GLN A 31 9.77 -4.62 15.33
C GLN A 31 8.35 -4.14 15.04
N GLY A 32 7.89 -4.22 13.78
CA GLY A 32 6.49 -3.95 13.43
C GLY A 32 5.49 -4.93 14.09
N VAL A 33 5.97 -6.02 14.67
CA VAL A 33 5.21 -6.95 15.52
C VAL A 33 5.67 -6.88 16.97
N ASP A 34 6.99 -6.82 17.21
CA ASP A 34 7.56 -6.95 18.56
C ASP A 34 7.10 -5.83 19.49
N GLU A 35 6.86 -4.62 18.98
CA GLU A 35 6.32 -3.50 19.77
C GLU A 35 4.92 -3.78 20.35
N LEU A 36 4.18 -4.73 19.78
CA LEU A 36 2.83 -5.09 20.19
C LEU A 36 2.79 -6.34 21.09
N LEU A 37 3.93 -6.93 21.42
CA LEU A 37 3.99 -8.10 22.32
C LEU A 37 3.59 -7.73 23.74
N GLY A 38 2.82 -8.62 24.39
CA GLY A 38 2.26 -8.35 25.72
C GLY A 38 1.11 -7.34 25.76
N THR A 39 0.78 -6.71 24.63
CA THR A 39 -0.40 -5.83 24.50
C THR A 39 -1.67 -6.65 24.23
N PRO A 40 -2.87 -6.07 24.49
CA PRO A 40 -4.15 -6.70 24.13
C PRO A 40 -4.48 -6.70 22.63
N VAL A 41 -3.57 -6.26 21.74
CA VAL A 41 -3.78 -6.26 20.29
C VAL A 41 -3.82 -7.70 19.76
N GLU A 42 -4.92 -8.04 19.07
CA GLU A 42 -5.16 -9.36 18.48
C GLU A 42 -4.83 -9.42 16.99
N ALA A 43 -4.95 -8.30 16.27
CA ALA A 43 -4.72 -8.22 14.83
C ALA A 43 -3.92 -6.97 14.45
N ILE A 44 -3.08 -7.11 13.43
CA ILE A 44 -2.26 -6.04 12.86
C ILE A 44 -2.77 -5.75 11.45
N MET A 45 -3.24 -4.52 11.22
CA MET A 45 -3.55 -4.01 9.89
C MET A 45 -2.28 -3.39 9.33
N PHE A 46 -1.52 -4.17 8.56
CA PHE A 46 -0.17 -3.82 8.17
C PHE A 46 -0.16 -3.19 6.78
N CYS A 47 0.13 -1.90 6.70
CA CYS A 47 0.11 -1.17 5.43
C CYS A 47 1.22 -1.65 4.48
N LEU A 48 0.84 -1.99 3.25
CA LEU A 48 1.73 -2.56 2.23
C LEU A 48 2.74 -1.55 1.65
N GLY A 49 2.55 -0.26 1.90
CA GLY A 49 3.31 0.83 1.29
C GLY A 49 2.43 2.06 1.06
N ASP A 50 2.43 2.59 -0.16
CA ASP A 50 1.56 3.72 -0.56
C ASP A 50 0.43 3.26 -1.51
N GLY A 51 0.28 1.94 -1.70
CA GLY A 51 -0.73 1.28 -2.53
C GLY A 51 -0.53 1.40 -4.05
N ARG A 52 0.18 2.45 -4.49
CA ARG A 52 0.70 2.59 -5.87
C ARG A 52 2.01 1.82 -6.03
N THR A 53 2.84 1.85 -5.00
CA THR A 53 4.04 1.02 -4.82
C THR A 53 3.98 0.33 -3.47
N VAL A 54 4.70 -0.78 -3.34
CA VAL A 54 4.75 -1.60 -2.13
C VAL A 54 6.18 -1.76 -1.62
N LEU A 55 6.32 -2.33 -0.42
CA LEU A 55 7.63 -2.58 0.22
C LEU A 55 7.99 -4.06 0.35
N HIS A 56 7.11 -4.97 -0.06
CA HIS A 56 7.35 -6.41 -0.05
C HIS A 56 7.82 -6.92 -1.41
N ASP A 57 8.21 -8.20 -1.48
CA ASP A 57 8.68 -8.86 -2.70
C ASP A 57 7.54 -9.15 -3.68
N THR A 58 7.00 -8.11 -4.32
CA THR A 58 5.90 -8.22 -5.29
C THR A 58 6.38 -8.65 -6.68
N GLU A 59 5.53 -9.39 -7.39
CA GLU A 59 5.71 -9.81 -8.79
C GLU A 59 4.76 -9.07 -9.75
N VAL A 60 3.63 -8.57 -9.25
CA VAL A 60 2.63 -7.83 -10.04
C VAL A 60 2.69 -6.32 -9.84
N GLY A 61 3.26 -5.86 -8.72
CA GLY A 61 3.41 -4.46 -8.37
C GLY A 61 4.82 -3.93 -8.59
N GLU A 62 5.05 -2.72 -8.08
CA GLU A 62 6.32 -2.03 -8.20
C GLU A 62 6.85 -1.65 -6.81
N LEU A 63 8.14 -1.87 -6.58
CA LEU A 63 8.79 -1.56 -5.30
C LEU A 63 8.89 -0.05 -5.10
N TRP A 64 8.66 0.43 -3.88
CA TRP A 64 8.88 1.81 -3.49
C TRP A 64 10.17 2.40 -4.08
N GLY A 65 10.05 3.48 -4.86
CA GLY A 65 11.17 4.21 -5.45
C GLY A 65 11.99 3.45 -6.50
N HIS A 66 11.46 2.38 -7.10
CA HIS A 66 12.16 1.57 -8.11
C HIS A 66 12.56 2.37 -9.37
N ASN A 67 11.75 3.36 -9.77
CA ASN A 67 11.96 4.20 -10.94
C ASN A 67 12.75 5.49 -10.65
N MET A 68 13.22 5.69 -9.41
CA MET A 68 13.91 6.93 -9.01
C MET A 68 15.38 6.94 -9.45
N LYS A 69 15.75 7.95 -10.24
CA LYS A 69 17.14 8.24 -10.62
C LYS A 69 17.85 9.16 -9.63
N ARG A 70 17.09 10.09 -9.04
CA ARG A 70 17.54 11.03 -8.01
C ARG A 70 16.58 10.96 -6.83
N TRP A 71 17.10 11.07 -5.63
CA TRP A 71 16.30 10.93 -4.42
C TRP A 71 15.93 12.31 -3.89
N PRO A 72 14.63 12.67 -3.83
CA PRO A 72 14.19 13.97 -3.31
C PRO A 72 14.37 14.06 -1.79
N HIS A 73 14.43 12.90 -1.11
CA HIS A 73 14.59 12.85 0.33
C HIS A 73 15.42 11.62 0.76
N LEU A 74 16.32 11.81 1.73
CA LEU A 74 17.22 10.76 2.21
C LEU A 74 16.46 9.57 2.83
N ILE A 75 15.40 9.83 3.60
CA ILE A 75 14.58 8.78 4.23
C ILE A 75 13.97 7.84 3.18
N PHE A 76 13.49 8.37 2.06
CA PHE A 76 12.89 7.53 1.00
C PHE A 76 13.93 6.66 0.30
N ARG A 77 15.14 7.19 0.12
CA ARG A 77 16.28 6.40 -0.38
C ARG A 77 16.60 5.24 0.55
N ARG A 78 16.63 5.50 1.87
CA ARG A 78 16.92 4.48 2.88
C ARG A 78 15.84 3.40 2.91
N ALA A 79 14.57 3.81 2.88
CA ALA A 79 13.43 2.88 2.80
C ALA A 79 13.55 1.93 1.62
N HIS A 80 13.84 2.46 0.42
CA HIS A 80 14.08 1.65 -0.77
C HIS A 80 15.27 0.70 -0.59
N GLN A 81 16.40 1.20 -0.11
CA GLN A 81 17.62 0.40 0.11
C GLN A 81 17.35 -0.74 1.10
N ASN A 82 16.66 -0.46 2.21
CA ASN A 82 16.31 -1.44 3.23
C ASN A 82 15.39 -2.52 2.67
N ALA A 83 14.27 -2.15 2.04
CA ALA A 83 13.32 -3.12 1.48
C ALA A 83 14.01 -4.00 0.44
N ARG A 84 14.73 -3.40 -0.51
CA ARG A 84 15.45 -4.11 -1.55
C ARG A 84 16.53 -5.04 -1.00
N ASP A 85 17.30 -4.60 0.00
CA ASP A 85 18.40 -5.40 0.55
C ASP A 85 17.88 -6.55 1.43
N LEU A 86 16.76 -6.36 2.15
CA LEU A 86 16.03 -7.43 2.85
C LEU A 86 15.52 -8.48 1.85
N ILE A 87 14.81 -8.06 0.81
CA ILE A 87 14.30 -8.95 -0.26
C ILE A 87 15.43 -9.75 -0.90
N ARG A 88 16.55 -9.10 -1.27
CA ARG A 88 17.72 -9.76 -1.87
C ARG A 88 18.35 -10.82 -0.97
N LYS A 89 18.24 -10.68 0.35
CA LYS A 89 18.73 -11.67 1.34
C LYS A 89 17.73 -12.80 1.59
N GLY A 90 16.58 -12.82 0.91
CA GLY A 90 15.51 -13.78 1.15
C GLY A 90 14.65 -13.43 2.37
N HIS A 91 14.66 -12.17 2.80
CA HIS A 91 13.87 -11.67 3.92
C HIS A 91 12.76 -10.76 3.39
N ASP A 92 11.73 -11.35 2.78
CA ASP A 92 10.59 -10.60 2.28
C ASP A 92 9.86 -9.88 3.44
N PRO A 93 9.79 -8.54 3.43
CA PRO A 93 9.20 -7.73 4.49
C PRO A 93 7.81 -8.15 4.95
N LEU A 94 6.87 -8.44 4.04
CA LEU A 94 5.52 -8.83 4.46
C LEU A 94 5.51 -10.24 5.06
N ARG A 95 6.34 -11.14 4.52
CA ARG A 95 6.48 -12.50 5.05
C ARG A 95 7.06 -12.49 6.47
N LEU A 96 8.05 -11.64 6.73
CA LEU A 96 8.61 -11.46 8.07
C LEU A 96 7.54 -11.05 9.09
N ILE A 97 6.68 -10.09 8.73
CA ILE A 97 5.58 -9.65 9.60
C ILE A 97 4.59 -10.78 9.85
N CYS A 98 4.18 -11.51 8.82
CA CYS A 98 3.25 -12.63 8.95
C CYS A 98 3.83 -13.72 9.87
N ASP A 99 5.04 -14.21 9.56
CA ASP A 99 5.68 -15.28 10.31
C ASP A 99 5.89 -14.86 11.78
N ARG A 100 6.32 -13.62 12.02
CA ARG A 100 6.52 -13.09 13.37
C ARG A 100 5.21 -12.90 14.13
N ALA A 101 4.17 -12.37 13.50
CA ALA A 101 2.86 -12.20 14.14
C ALA A 101 2.23 -13.53 14.53
N HIS A 102 2.27 -14.52 13.63
CA HIS A 102 1.74 -15.86 13.87
C HIS A 102 2.50 -16.60 14.97
N GLN A 103 3.82 -16.40 15.08
CA GLN A 103 4.62 -16.93 16.19
C GLN A 103 4.06 -16.52 17.57
N TYR A 104 3.45 -15.32 17.67
CA TYR A 104 2.88 -14.80 18.91
C TYR A 104 1.34 -14.76 18.92
N GLY A 105 0.70 -15.50 18.01
CA GLY A 105 -0.75 -15.64 17.96
C GLY A 105 -1.50 -14.36 17.61
N LYS A 106 -0.89 -13.46 16.83
CA LYS A 106 -1.53 -12.26 16.28
C LYS A 106 -1.91 -12.49 14.82
N GLN A 107 -3.10 -12.02 14.43
CA GLN A 107 -3.55 -12.08 13.04
C GLN A 107 -2.95 -10.93 12.23
N VAL A 108 -2.79 -11.12 10.92
CA VAL A 108 -2.29 -10.08 10.00
C VAL A 108 -3.28 -9.86 8.86
N TYR A 109 -3.68 -8.60 8.71
CA TYR A 109 -4.53 -8.11 7.63
C TYR A 109 -3.72 -7.05 6.87
N PRO A 110 -3.11 -7.38 5.73
CA PRO A 110 -2.41 -6.36 4.96
C PRO A 110 -3.39 -5.31 4.47
N THR A 111 -2.98 -4.04 4.58
CA THR A 111 -3.80 -2.89 4.22
C THR A 111 -3.30 -2.25 2.94
N LEU A 112 -4.19 -2.15 1.95
CA LEU A 112 -3.94 -1.43 0.71
C LEU A 112 -4.55 -0.03 0.79
N LEU A 113 -3.72 1.01 0.62
CA LEU A 113 -4.20 2.35 0.31
C LEU A 113 -4.73 2.33 -1.12
N VAL A 114 -6.05 2.17 -1.28
CA VAL A 114 -6.65 1.87 -2.59
C VAL A 114 -6.46 3.02 -3.60
N GLN A 115 -6.42 4.25 -3.09
CA GLN A 115 -6.33 5.45 -3.91
C GLN A 115 -5.39 6.49 -3.31
N GLN A 116 -4.63 7.11 -4.21
CA GLN A 116 -3.83 8.30 -3.96
C GLN A 116 -3.52 8.99 -5.28
N GLY A 117 -3.56 10.32 -5.32
CA GLY A 117 -3.15 11.08 -6.50
C GLY A 117 -1.65 10.95 -6.79
N ARG A 118 -1.23 11.04 -8.06
CA ARG A 118 0.21 11.13 -8.39
C ARG A 118 0.75 12.55 -8.24
N GLY A 119 2.01 12.65 -7.84
CA GLY A 119 2.82 13.85 -7.97
C GLY A 119 3.65 13.89 -9.26
N PRO A 120 4.61 14.83 -9.35
CA PRO A 120 5.57 14.90 -10.45
C PRO A 120 6.46 13.66 -10.52
N ARG A 121 6.73 13.15 -11.74
CA ARG A 121 7.49 11.89 -11.94
C ARG A 121 8.89 11.88 -11.31
N GLU A 122 9.57 13.01 -11.37
CA GLU A 122 10.94 13.12 -10.84
C GLU A 122 11.01 13.27 -9.32
N GLU A 123 9.85 13.41 -8.64
CA GLU A 123 9.76 13.70 -7.21
C GLU A 123 8.95 12.64 -6.43
N ASP A 124 7.95 12.02 -7.04
CA ASP A 124 7.03 11.09 -6.36
C ASP A 124 7.60 9.67 -6.30
N VAL A 125 8.46 9.43 -5.29
CA VAL A 125 9.07 8.12 -4.99
C VAL A 125 8.05 6.99 -4.74
N ARG A 126 6.79 7.33 -4.50
CA ARG A 126 5.75 6.39 -4.11
C ARG A 126 4.88 5.97 -5.29
N CYS A 127 5.07 6.61 -6.44
CA CYS A 127 4.26 6.42 -7.62
C CYS A 127 4.92 5.42 -8.57
N SER A 128 4.10 4.54 -9.12
CA SER A 128 4.52 3.44 -9.97
C SER A 128 4.58 3.87 -11.44
N ASP A 129 5.32 3.14 -12.29
CA ASP A 129 5.33 3.43 -13.72
C ASP A 129 3.95 3.18 -14.33
N PHE A 130 3.16 2.21 -13.84
CA PHE A 130 1.76 2.06 -14.24
C PHE A 130 0.99 3.39 -14.10
N ARG A 131 1.15 4.09 -12.98
CA ARG A 131 0.48 5.37 -12.74
C ARG A 131 0.99 6.48 -13.66
N PHE A 132 2.29 6.55 -13.91
CA PHE A 132 2.86 7.59 -14.77
C PHE A 132 2.51 7.39 -16.24
N ASP A 133 2.54 6.15 -16.71
CA ASP A 133 2.39 5.84 -18.13
C ASP A 133 0.90 5.69 -18.52
N ASN A 134 -0.03 5.70 -17.55
CA ASN A 134 -1.48 5.62 -17.76
C ASN A 134 -2.26 6.83 -17.21
N ALA A 135 -1.72 8.05 -17.32
CA ALA A 135 -2.39 9.27 -16.87
C ALA A 135 -3.77 9.52 -17.55
N HIS A 136 -4.05 8.87 -18.69
CA HIS A 136 -5.35 8.90 -19.37
C HIS A 136 -6.45 8.15 -18.60
N LEU A 137 -6.10 7.36 -17.57
CA LEU A 137 -7.03 6.68 -16.67
C LEU A 137 -7.34 7.51 -15.41
N GLU A 138 -6.82 8.74 -15.31
CA GLU A 138 -7.06 9.62 -14.16
C GLU A 138 -8.40 10.36 -14.31
N ILE A 139 -9.01 10.71 -13.18
CA ILE A 139 -10.29 11.45 -13.14
C ILE A 139 -10.19 12.75 -13.95
N GLY A 140 -9.09 13.48 -13.78
CA GLY A 140 -8.82 14.74 -14.49
C GLY A 140 -8.49 14.60 -15.98
N ALA A 141 -8.38 13.38 -16.52
CA ALA A 141 -8.19 13.18 -17.96
C ALA A 141 -9.49 13.41 -18.76
N GLN A 142 -10.63 13.54 -18.08
CA GLN A 142 -11.92 13.82 -18.68
C GLN A 142 -12.27 15.31 -18.63
N ASP A 143 -13.02 15.75 -19.64
CA ASP A 143 -13.52 17.12 -19.72
C ASP A 143 -14.43 17.44 -18.52
N GLY A 144 -14.39 18.69 -18.06
CA GLY A 144 -15.29 19.18 -17.00
C GLY A 144 -14.75 19.02 -15.58
N VAL A 145 -13.57 18.42 -15.39
CA VAL A 145 -12.87 18.40 -14.10
C VAL A 145 -11.91 19.59 -14.01
N PRO A 146 -12.07 20.52 -13.06
CA PRO A 146 -11.10 21.58 -12.83
C PRO A 146 -9.72 21.04 -12.40
N ASP A 147 -8.63 21.64 -12.88
CA ASP A 147 -7.25 21.28 -12.53
C ASP A 147 -6.95 21.31 -11.01
N ASP A 148 -7.72 22.08 -10.24
CA ASP A 148 -7.62 22.18 -8.78
C ASP A 148 -8.52 21.19 -8.02
N TYR A 149 -9.25 20.33 -8.72
CA TYR A 149 -10.07 19.28 -8.11
C TYR A 149 -9.18 18.34 -7.25
N PRO A 150 -9.51 18.07 -5.97
CA PRO A 150 -8.64 17.28 -5.09
C PRO A 150 -8.39 15.83 -5.55
N GLY A 151 -9.26 15.30 -6.41
CA GLY A 151 -9.12 13.98 -7.02
C GLY A 151 -8.53 13.99 -8.44
N TYR A 152 -8.04 15.13 -8.95
CA TYR A 152 -7.69 15.29 -10.36
C TYR A 152 -6.72 14.20 -10.86
N THR A 153 -5.67 13.89 -10.08
CA THR A 153 -4.68 12.86 -10.43
C THR A 153 -4.96 11.49 -9.81
N CYS A 154 -6.14 11.28 -9.22
CA CYS A 154 -6.59 9.96 -8.76
C CYS A 154 -7.03 9.12 -9.97
N LEU A 155 -6.88 7.80 -9.89
CA LEU A 155 -7.39 6.92 -10.95
C LEU A 155 -8.91 6.90 -10.94
N ASP A 156 -9.52 6.89 -12.12
CA ASP A 156 -10.96 6.70 -12.29
C ASP A 156 -11.29 5.20 -12.35
N PHE A 157 -12.01 4.71 -11.34
CA PHE A 157 -12.38 3.32 -11.17
C PHE A 157 -13.41 2.85 -12.18
N LYS A 158 -13.95 3.73 -13.05
CA LYS A 158 -14.77 3.26 -14.17
C LYS A 158 -13.97 2.44 -15.18
N HIS A 159 -12.67 2.68 -15.28
CA HIS A 159 -11.77 1.91 -16.13
C HIS A 159 -11.46 0.54 -15.51
N LYS A 160 -11.62 -0.52 -16.32
CA LYS A 160 -11.39 -1.89 -15.84
C LYS A 160 -9.92 -2.11 -15.49
N GLU A 161 -9.02 -1.49 -16.23
CA GLU A 161 -7.58 -1.52 -16.07
C GLU A 161 -7.14 -1.04 -14.68
N VAL A 162 -7.79 0.01 -14.17
CA VAL A 162 -7.55 0.53 -12.81
C VAL A 162 -7.96 -0.50 -11.76
N ARG A 163 -9.13 -1.11 -11.94
CA ARG A 163 -9.66 -2.12 -11.02
C ARG A 163 -8.83 -3.41 -11.03
N ASP A 164 -8.41 -3.83 -12.21
CA ASP A 164 -7.58 -5.01 -12.43
C ASP A 164 -6.19 -4.85 -11.79
N GLU A 165 -5.58 -3.67 -11.89
CA GLU A 165 -4.28 -3.39 -11.28
C GLU A 165 -4.35 -3.47 -9.74
N ARG A 166 -5.39 -2.88 -9.12
CA ARG A 166 -5.59 -3.01 -7.67
C ARG A 166 -5.92 -4.43 -7.26
N PHE A 167 -6.74 -5.13 -8.04
CA PHE A 167 -7.10 -6.52 -7.78
C PHE A 167 -5.89 -7.45 -7.88
N ALA A 168 -4.95 -7.20 -8.79
CA ALA A 168 -3.73 -7.99 -8.91
C ALA A 168 -2.90 -7.99 -7.63
N LEU A 169 -2.71 -6.81 -7.01
CA LEU A 169 -2.00 -6.67 -5.72
C LEU A 169 -2.72 -7.43 -4.59
N ILE A 170 -4.05 -7.34 -4.52
CA ILE A 170 -4.87 -8.06 -3.53
C ILE A 170 -4.71 -9.57 -3.74
N ALA A 171 -4.85 -10.03 -4.98
CA ALA A 171 -4.78 -11.44 -5.34
C ALA A 171 -3.39 -12.04 -5.11
N GLU A 172 -2.32 -11.31 -5.42
CA GLU A 172 -0.95 -11.70 -5.09
C GLU A 172 -0.80 -11.85 -3.59
N THR A 173 -1.22 -10.83 -2.82
CA THR A 173 -1.04 -10.83 -1.37
C THR A 173 -1.73 -12.03 -0.71
N LEU A 174 -2.99 -12.28 -1.06
CA LEU A 174 -3.79 -13.39 -0.53
C LEU A 174 -3.24 -14.77 -0.93
N LYS A 175 -2.54 -14.88 -2.06
CA LYS A 175 -2.00 -16.17 -2.56
C LYS A 175 -0.58 -16.45 -2.08
N LYS A 176 0.26 -15.42 -2.00
CA LYS A 176 1.71 -15.54 -1.72
C LYS A 176 2.02 -15.55 -0.23
N TYR A 177 1.18 -14.95 0.60
CA TYR A 177 1.45 -14.75 2.03
C TYR A 177 0.44 -15.48 2.92
N PRO A 178 0.87 -15.98 4.11
CA PRO A 178 -0.03 -16.58 5.08
C PRO A 178 -0.75 -15.47 5.86
N VAL A 179 -1.65 -14.74 5.20
CA VAL A 179 -2.41 -13.62 5.81
C VAL A 179 -3.79 -14.10 6.28
N ASP A 180 -4.34 -13.45 7.30
CA ASP A 180 -5.63 -13.83 7.92
C ASP A 180 -6.84 -13.12 7.29
N GLY A 181 -6.57 -12.22 6.34
CA GLY A 181 -7.54 -11.47 5.57
C GLY A 181 -6.84 -10.31 4.85
N PHE A 182 -7.62 -9.33 4.41
CA PHE A 182 -7.11 -8.17 3.69
C PHE A 182 -7.98 -6.94 3.99
N GLU A 183 -7.36 -5.76 4.11
CA GLU A 183 -8.05 -4.51 4.35
C GLU A 183 -7.93 -3.56 3.15
N LEU A 184 -9.07 -3.06 2.68
CA LEU A 184 -9.15 -2.00 1.68
C LEU A 184 -9.31 -0.66 2.39
N GLN A 185 -8.24 0.13 2.46
CA GLN A 185 -8.31 1.47 3.04
C GLN A 185 -8.80 2.48 2.00
N MET A 186 -10.13 2.57 1.89
CA MET A 186 -10.79 3.40 0.88
C MET A 186 -10.94 4.88 1.27
N ASN A 187 -10.67 5.22 2.53
CA ASN A 187 -10.84 6.58 3.07
C ASN A 187 -9.57 7.46 2.99
N TYR A 188 -8.45 6.92 2.50
CA TYR A 188 -7.18 7.66 2.47
C TYR A 188 -7.22 8.86 1.51
N GLN A 189 -7.66 8.64 0.26
CA GLN A 189 -8.02 9.69 -0.68
C GLN A 189 -9.31 9.30 -1.41
N PRO A 190 -10.49 9.71 -0.90
CA PRO A 190 -11.78 9.09 -1.25
C PRO A 190 -12.38 9.61 -2.56
N TYR A 191 -11.58 9.69 -3.62
CA TYR A 191 -12.01 10.09 -4.97
C TYR A 191 -11.78 8.94 -5.95
N TYR A 192 -12.87 8.32 -6.40
CA TYR A 192 -12.81 7.09 -7.21
C TYR A 192 -13.41 7.23 -8.60
N PHE A 193 -14.22 8.26 -8.85
CA PHE A 193 -14.92 8.47 -10.11
C PHE A 193 -14.96 9.96 -10.44
N HIS A 194 -15.23 10.28 -11.71
CA HIS A 194 -15.61 11.63 -12.12
C HIS A 194 -16.75 12.17 -11.21
N PRO A 195 -16.73 13.46 -10.81
CA PRO A 195 -17.74 14.04 -9.92
C PRO A 195 -19.19 13.80 -10.38
N ASP A 196 -19.43 13.85 -11.69
CA ASP A 196 -20.74 13.64 -12.30
C ASP A 196 -21.10 12.16 -12.50
N GLU A 197 -20.17 11.22 -12.25
CA GLU A 197 -20.36 9.78 -12.45
C GLU A 197 -20.36 8.98 -11.13
N VAL A 198 -20.29 9.66 -9.98
CA VAL A 198 -20.21 9.00 -8.65
C VAL A 198 -21.38 8.04 -8.43
N ASP A 199 -22.61 8.45 -8.76
CA ASP A 199 -23.80 7.60 -8.56
C ASP A 199 -23.75 6.32 -9.39
N ALA A 200 -23.36 6.41 -10.67
CA ALA A 200 -23.17 5.24 -11.52
C ALA A 200 -21.97 4.38 -11.05
N GLY A 201 -20.91 5.01 -10.58
CA GLY A 201 -19.71 4.36 -10.06
C GLY A 201 -19.96 3.49 -8.82
N ARG A 202 -21.03 3.73 -8.06
CA ARG A 202 -21.37 2.92 -6.88
C ARG A 202 -21.59 1.44 -7.21
N GLU A 203 -22.22 1.15 -8.34
CA GLU A 203 -22.45 -0.23 -8.80
C GLU A 203 -21.11 -0.89 -9.15
N ILE A 204 -20.25 -0.17 -9.89
CA ILE A 204 -18.90 -0.62 -10.26
C ILE A 204 -18.05 -0.93 -9.02
N MET A 205 -18.07 -0.04 -8.03
CA MET A 205 -17.31 -0.22 -6.80
C MET A 205 -17.85 -1.38 -5.96
N THR A 206 -19.17 -1.55 -5.91
CA THR A 206 -19.81 -2.68 -5.21
C THR A 206 -19.40 -4.00 -5.86
N GLU A 207 -19.48 -4.10 -7.18
CA GLU A 207 -19.04 -5.29 -7.93
C GLU A 207 -17.56 -5.59 -7.73
N TRP A 208 -16.70 -4.56 -7.67
CA TRP A 208 -15.26 -4.76 -7.48
C TRP A 208 -14.89 -5.30 -6.09
N VAL A 209 -15.65 -4.95 -5.05
CA VAL A 209 -15.39 -5.41 -3.67
C VAL A 209 -15.93 -6.82 -3.41
N HIS A 210 -16.93 -7.27 -4.17
CA HIS A 210 -17.62 -8.55 -3.98
C HIS A 210 -17.02 -9.70 -4.79
#